data_AF-A0A0R1Z401-F1
#
_entry.id   AF-A0A0R1Z401-F1
#
_cell.length_a   1.000
_cell.length_b   1.000
_cell.length_c   1.000
_cell.angle_alpha   90.00
_cell.angle_beta   90.00
_cell.angle_gamma   90.00
#
_symmetry.space_group_name_H-M   'P 1'
#
loop_
_entity.id
_entity.type
_entity.pdbx_description
1 polymer ?
#
loop_
_entity_poly.entity_id
_entity_poly.type
_entity_poly.pdbx_seq_one_letter_code
_entity_poly.pdbx_strand_id
1 'polypeptide(L)'
;MMKVVSPKYLTYFLIIFVGLGIILNLVEHEPAIQDTQYGMLGIYGLAYVTSYLRMPRLNFYVIYFVLWMVVMRQTGSYYDWTSWIVFAFVAAFMTWVTDLIRTSYASWYDQPKKHKHPDDKTQ
;
A
#
# COMPACT_ATOMS: atom_id res chain seq x y z
N MET A 1 -7.83 -9.65 17.77
CA MET A 1 -6.38 -9.47 17.52
C MET A 1 -6.11 -9.96 16.10
N MET A 2 -5.91 -9.06 15.14
CA MET A 2 -5.74 -9.44 13.72
C MET A 2 -4.32 -9.99 13.54
N LYS A 3 -4.16 -11.17 12.94
CA LYS A 3 -2.86 -11.82 12.77
C LYS A 3 -2.06 -11.00 11.74
N VAL A 4 -0.98 -10.35 12.19
CA VAL A 4 -0.16 -9.49 11.31
C VAL A 4 0.49 -10.36 10.24
N VAL A 5 0.18 -10.09 8.98
CA VAL A 5 0.79 -10.80 7.83
C VAL A 5 2.25 -10.37 7.74
N SER A 6 3.17 -11.32 7.60
CA SER A 6 4.59 -10.98 7.48
C SER A 6 4.84 -10.17 6.21
N PRO A 7 5.65 -9.08 6.28
CA PRO A 7 5.89 -8.20 5.15
C PRO A 7 6.52 -8.93 3.96
N LYS A 8 7.21 -10.06 4.18
CA LYS A 8 7.74 -10.90 3.11
C LYS A 8 6.63 -11.43 2.19
N TYR A 9 5.52 -11.89 2.76
CA TYR A 9 4.39 -12.40 1.99
C TYR A 9 3.63 -11.28 1.26
N LEU A 10 3.55 -10.08 1.85
CA LEU A 10 3.00 -8.91 1.16
C LEU A 10 3.87 -8.51 -0.04
N THR A 11 5.19 -8.46 0.13
CA THR A 11 6.11 -8.20 -0.97
C THR A 11 6.03 -9.28 -2.06
N TYR A 12 5.96 -10.57 -1.68
CA TYR A 12 5.77 -11.65 -2.66
C TYR A 12 4.44 -11.53 -3.40
N PHE A 13 3.37 -11.21 -2.68
CA PHE A 13 2.07 -10.94 -3.30
C PHE A 13 2.15 -9.79 -4.31
N LEU A 14 2.79 -8.66 -3.95
CA LEU A 14 2.98 -7.53 -4.86
C LEU A 14 3.74 -7.95 -6.13
N ILE A 15 4.87 -8.65 -5.97
CA ILE A 15 5.72 -9.08 -7.09
C ILE A 15 4.94 -10.02 -8.00
N ILE A 16 4.21 -10.98 -7.42
CA ILE A 16 3.40 -11.94 -8.19
C ILE A 16 2.26 -11.20 -8.90
N PHE A 17 1.55 -10.31 -8.21
CA PHE A 17 0.42 -9.55 -8.77
C PHE A 17 0.87 -8.67 -9.95
N VAL A 18 1.92 -7.88 -9.76
CA VAL A 18 2.44 -6.99 -10.80
C VAL A 18 3.06 -7.81 -11.93
N GLY A 19 3.86 -8.82 -11.60
CA GLY A 19 4.54 -9.69 -12.58
C GLY A 19 3.57 -10.49 -13.44
N LEU A 20 2.55 -11.13 -12.85
CA LEU A 20 1.50 -11.83 -13.60
C LEU A 20 0.70 -10.87 -14.46
N GLY A 21 0.34 -9.68 -13.94
CA GLY A 21 -0.38 -8.69 -14.72
C GLY A 21 0.43 -8.24 -15.95
N ILE A 22 1.74 -8.03 -15.80
CA ILE A 22 2.62 -7.68 -16.93
C ILE A 22 2.60 -8.81 -17.97
N ILE A 23 2.75 -10.06 -17.55
CA ILE A 23 2.76 -11.21 -18.46
C ILE A 23 1.44 -11.31 -19.23
N LEU A 24 0.30 -11.19 -18.54
CA LEU A 24 -1.02 -11.25 -19.16
C LEU A 24 -1.24 -10.09 -20.14
N ASN A 25 -0.88 -8.86 -19.76
CA ASN A 25 -0.99 -7.70 -20.63
C ASN A 25 -0.14 -7.85 -21.91
N LEU A 26 1.07 -8.43 -21.79
CA LEU A 26 1.92 -8.72 -22.96
C LEU A 26 1.27 -9.76 -23.88
N VAL A 27 0.64 -10.79 -23.32
CA VAL A 27 -0.09 -11.81 -24.09
C VAL A 27 -1.30 -11.19 -24.81
N GLU A 28 -1.99 -10.26 -24.16
CA GLU A 28 -3.16 -9.55 -24.69
C GLU A 28 -2.81 -8.37 -25.61
N HIS A 29 -1.52 -8.06 -25.79
CA HIS A 29 -1.01 -6.90 -26.58
C HIS A 29 -1.49 -5.55 -26.04
N GLU A 30 -1.82 -5.51 -24.75
CA GLU A 30 -2.13 -4.32 -23.97
C GLU A 30 -0.83 -3.70 -23.41
N PRO A 31 -0.85 -2.43 -22.96
CA PRO A 31 0.31 -1.84 -22.32
C PRO A 31 0.76 -2.68 -21.12
N ALA A 32 2.07 -2.91 -21.02
CA ALA A 32 2.67 -3.82 -20.04
C ALA A 32 2.25 -3.50 -18.60
N ILE A 33 2.06 -2.23 -18.27
CA ILE A 33 1.55 -1.78 -16.97
C ILE A 33 0.25 -1.00 -17.20
N GLN A 34 -0.83 -1.49 -16.62
CA GLN A 34 -2.14 -0.86 -16.58
C GLN A 34 -2.32 -0.01 -15.31
N ASP A 35 -3.32 0.87 -15.32
CA ASP A 35 -3.66 1.77 -14.21
C ASP A 35 -3.82 1.03 -12.87
N THR A 36 -4.39 -0.17 -12.89
CA THR A 36 -4.56 -1.03 -11.71
C THR A 36 -3.22 -1.39 -11.06
N GLN A 37 -2.19 -1.69 -11.87
CA GLN A 37 -0.86 -2.02 -11.39
C GLN A 37 -0.13 -0.77 -10.87
N TYR A 38 -0.28 0.38 -11.54
CA TYR A 38 0.22 1.66 -11.04
C TYR A 38 -0.40 2.04 -9.69
N GLY A 39 -1.72 1.87 -9.54
CA GLY A 39 -2.42 2.11 -8.28
C GLY A 39 -1.92 1.21 -7.15
N MET A 40 -1.74 -0.09 -7.43
CA MET A 40 -1.21 -1.05 -6.45
C MET A 40 0.21 -0.70 -6.01
N LEU A 41 1.10 -0.36 -6.96
CA LEU A 41 2.46 0.09 -6.68
C LEU A 41 2.47 1.39 -5.86
N GLY A 42 1.58 2.32 -6.17
CA GLY A 42 1.40 3.57 -5.43
C GLY A 42 1.00 3.34 -3.97
N ILE A 43 0.04 2.45 -3.72
CA ILE A 43 -0.40 2.07 -2.37
C ILE A 43 0.74 1.42 -1.58
N TYR A 44 1.48 0.49 -2.18
CA TYR A 44 2.61 -0.16 -1.53
C TYR A 44 3.76 0.80 -1.23
N GLY A 45 4.10 1.67 -2.18
CA GLY A 45 5.11 2.72 -1.98
C GLY A 45 4.72 3.69 -0.87
N LEU A 46 3.46 4.12 -0.85
CA LEU A 46 2.92 4.98 0.19
C LEU A 46 2.95 4.30 1.57
N ALA A 47 2.51 3.04 1.66
CA ALA A 47 2.55 2.26 2.88
C ALA A 47 3.98 2.07 3.40
N TYR A 48 4.95 1.82 2.50
CA TYR A 48 6.35 1.68 2.85
C TYR A 48 6.94 2.97 3.42
N VAL A 49 6.80 4.10 2.71
CA VAL A 49 7.33 5.40 3.14
C VAL A 49 6.70 5.84 4.46
N THR A 50 5.39 5.68 4.60
CA THR A 50 4.67 6.07 5.83
C THR A 50 4.94 5.13 7.01
N SER A 51 5.30 3.86 6.76
CA SER A 51 5.78 2.94 7.80
C SER A 51 7.10 3.42 8.39
N TYR A 52 8.01 3.91 7.55
CA TYR A 52 9.30 4.45 7.97
C TYR A 52 9.14 5.77 8.73
N LEU A 53 8.29 6.68 8.23
CA LEU A 53 8.04 7.99 8.83
C LEU A 53 7.11 7.94 10.07
N ARG A 54 6.58 6.76 10.44
CA ARG A 54 5.65 6.55 11.56
C ARG A 54 4.47 7.54 11.58
N MET A 55 3.99 7.96 10.41
CA MET A 55 2.94 8.98 10.29
C MET A 55 1.62 8.57 10.97
N PRO A 56 0.82 9.47 11.55
CA PRO A 56 -0.51 9.12 12.07
C PRO A 56 -1.46 8.72 10.93
N ARG A 57 -2.43 7.83 11.23
CA ARG A 57 -3.42 7.33 10.24
C ARG A 57 -4.22 8.44 9.58
N LEU A 58 -4.43 9.55 10.29
CA LEU A 58 -5.15 10.73 9.77
C LEU A 58 -4.50 11.29 8.50
N ASN A 59 -3.17 11.18 8.37
CA ASN A 59 -2.45 11.66 7.19
C ASN A 59 -2.83 10.90 5.92
N PHE A 60 -3.22 9.62 6.03
CA PHE A 60 -3.67 8.84 4.88
C PHE A 60 -4.93 9.43 4.25
N TYR A 61 -5.91 9.78 5.08
CA TYR A 61 -7.14 10.41 4.60
C TYR A 61 -6.86 11.73 3.90
N VAL A 62 -5.93 12.54 4.41
CA VAL A 62 -5.52 13.80 3.77
C VAL A 62 -4.86 13.53 2.42
N ILE A 63 -3.95 12.55 2.33
CA ILE A 63 -3.27 12.18 1.08
C ILE A 63 -4.29 11.68 0.04
N TYR A 64 -5.20 10.79 0.43
CA TYR A 64 -6.25 10.31 -0.48
C TYR A 64 -7.23 11.40 -0.87
N PHE A 65 -7.55 12.32 0.03
CA PHE A 65 -8.37 13.48 -0.29
C PHE A 65 -7.72 14.34 -1.39
N VAL A 66 -6.42 14.64 -1.26
CA VAL A 66 -5.69 15.41 -2.27
C VAL A 66 -5.64 14.67 -3.61
N LEU A 67 -5.34 13.36 -3.61
CA LEU A 67 -5.35 12.54 -4.82
C LEU A 67 -6.74 12.52 -5.47
N TRP A 68 -7.80 12.39 -4.67
CA TRP A 68 -9.18 12.42 -5.15
C TRP A 68 -9.56 13.76 -5.78
N MET A 69 -9.11 14.88 -5.18
CA MET A 69 -9.31 16.21 -5.75
C MET A 69 -8.60 16.36 -7.11
N VAL A 70 -7.41 15.79 -7.27
CA VAL A 70 -6.70 15.77 -8.56
C VAL A 70 -7.48 14.96 -9.61
N VAL A 71 -8.03 13.80 -9.23
CA VAL A 71 -8.84 12.98 -10.13
C VAL A 71 -10.12 13.69 -10.53
N MET A 72 -10.87 14.26 -9.58
CA MET A 72 -12.08 15.04 -9.88
C MET A 72 -11.77 16.25 -10.78
N ARG A 73 -10.55 16.81 -10.69
CA ARG A 73 -10.09 17.85 -11.62
C ARG A 73 -10.02 17.39 -13.05
N GLN A 74 -9.49 16.21 -13.27
CA GLN A 74 -9.25 15.68 -14.59
C GLN A 74 -10.55 15.18 -15.24
N THR A 75 -11.48 14.65 -14.44
CA THR A 75 -12.75 14.11 -14.93
C THR A 75 -13.87 15.15 -14.99
N GLY A 76 -13.69 16.35 -14.42
CA GLY A 76 -14.68 17.42 -14.42
C GLY A 76 -15.89 17.18 -13.50
N SER A 77 -15.89 16.12 -12.69
CA SER A 77 -17.03 15.65 -11.89
C SER A 77 -17.12 16.29 -10.49
N TYR A 78 -16.59 17.50 -10.30
CA TYR A 78 -16.61 18.20 -8.99
C TYR A 78 -18.00 18.46 -8.41
N TYR A 79 -19.02 18.49 -9.26
CA TYR A 79 -20.37 18.93 -8.91
C TYR A 79 -21.28 17.82 -8.38
N ASP A 80 -20.91 16.56 -8.55
CA ASP A 80 -21.76 15.44 -8.13
C ASP A 80 -21.53 15.11 -6.65
N TRP A 81 -22.58 15.33 -5.84
CA TRP A 81 -22.59 14.96 -4.42
C TRP A 81 -22.32 13.46 -4.21
N THR A 82 -22.73 12.62 -5.16
CA THR A 82 -22.47 11.16 -5.20
C THR A 82 -20.98 10.84 -5.22
N SER A 83 -20.15 11.65 -5.90
CA SER A 83 -18.69 11.47 -5.96
C SER A 83 -18.02 11.57 -4.59
N TRP A 84 -18.60 12.34 -3.67
CA TRP A 84 -18.09 12.48 -2.29
C TRP A 84 -18.41 11.26 -1.41
N ILE A 85 -19.52 10.57 -1.68
CA ILE A 85 -19.85 9.31 -1.01
C ILE A 85 -18.92 8.21 -1.48
N VAL A 86 -18.70 8.12 -2.80
CA VAL A 86 -17.75 7.18 -3.39
C VAL A 86 -16.35 7.46 -2.83
N PHE A 87 -15.94 8.72 -2.74
CA PHE A 87 -14.70 9.11 -2.09
C PHE A 87 -14.60 8.59 -0.66
N ALA A 88 -15.59 8.85 0.19
CA ALA A 88 -15.55 8.45 1.59
C ALA A 88 -15.34 6.93 1.74
N PHE A 89 -16.05 6.15 0.92
CA PHE A 89 -15.92 4.70 0.87
C PHE A 89 -14.53 4.25 0.38
N VAL A 90 -14.09 4.78 -0.75
CA VAL A 90 -12.80 4.42 -1.37
C VAL A 90 -11.64 4.84 -0.45
N ALA A 91 -11.68 6.02 0.13
CA ALA A 91 -10.66 6.52 1.05
C ALA A 91 -10.59 5.69 2.33
N ALA A 92 -11.74 5.30 2.90
CA ALA A 92 -11.77 4.41 4.06
C ALA A 92 -11.15 3.05 3.73
N PHE A 93 -11.52 2.46 2.59
CA PHE A 93 -10.96 1.19 2.12
C PHE A 93 -9.45 1.28 1.86
N MET A 94 -9.00 2.27 1.09
CA MET A 94 -7.58 2.49 0.77
C MET A 94 -6.75 2.75 2.03
N THR A 95 -7.30 3.50 2.99
CA THR A 95 -6.64 3.74 4.28
C THR A 95 -6.52 2.45 5.07
N TRP A 96 -7.56 1.62 5.09
CA TRP A 96 -7.51 0.33 5.76
C TRP A 96 -6.46 -0.61 5.14
N VAL A 97 -6.41 -0.71 3.81
CA VAL A 97 -5.40 -1.52 3.10
C VAL A 97 -3.99 -1.01 3.40
N THR A 98 -3.78 0.30 3.33
CA THR A 98 -2.47 0.94 3.54
C THR A 98 -2.00 0.80 4.98
N ASP A 99 -2.92 0.91 5.94
CA ASP A 99 -2.62 0.71 7.35
C ASP A 99 -2.27 -0.75 7.67
N LEU A 100 -2.93 -1.72 7.01
CA LEU A 100 -2.60 -3.13 7.12
C LEU A 100 -1.16 -3.39 6.62
N ILE A 101 -0.83 -2.91 5.41
CA ILE A 101 0.50 -3.05 4.82
C ILE A 101 1.55 -2.35 5.70
N ARG A 102 1.26 -1.12 6.13
CA ARG A 102 2.14 -0.34 7.01
C ARG A 102 2.42 -1.08 8.30
N THR A 103 1.39 -1.60 8.98
CA THR A 103 1.55 -2.28 10.27
C THR A 103 2.44 -3.51 10.11
N SER A 104 2.31 -4.23 9.01
CA SER A 104 3.21 -5.34 8.67
C SER A 104 4.68 -4.89 8.52
N TYR A 105 4.95 -3.78 7.81
CA TYR A 105 6.33 -3.26 7.68
C TYR A 105 6.88 -2.65 8.98
N ALA A 106 6.08 -1.87 9.71
CA ALA A 106 6.48 -1.28 10.99
C ALA A 106 6.81 -2.37 12.02
N SER A 107 6.01 -3.43 12.09
CA SER A 107 6.26 -4.57 12.98
C SER A 107 7.59 -5.29 12.73
N TRP A 108 8.15 -5.17 11.52
CA TRP A 108 9.45 -5.72 11.17
C TRP A 108 10.60 -4.80 11.62
N TYR A 109 10.41 -3.49 11.53
CA TYR A 109 11.38 -2.51 12.04
C TYR A 109 11.45 -2.48 13.58
N ASP A 110 10.32 -2.71 14.25
CA ASP A 110 10.23 -2.72 15.70
C ASP A 110 10.65 -4.07 16.33
N GLN A 111 11.04 -5.08 15.53
CA GLN A 111 11.61 -6.30 16.10
C GLN A 111 12.95 -5.96 16.77
N PRO A 112 13.13 -6.25 18.07
CA PRO A 112 14.42 -6.05 18.70
C PRO A 112 15.43 -6.88 17.92
N LYS A 113 16.43 -6.23 17.33
CA LYS A 113 17.56 -6.91 16.71
C LYS A 113 18.08 -7.89 17.76
N LYS A 114 17.86 -9.20 17.54
CA LYS A 114 18.52 -10.22 18.34
C LYS A 114 20.00 -10.07 18.06
N HIS A 115 20.68 -9.27 18.87
CA HIS A 115 22.12 -9.35 19.00
C HIS A 115 22.39 -10.79 19.44
N LYS A 116 22.82 -11.64 18.50
CA LYS A 116 23.49 -12.88 18.85
C LYS A 116 24.72 -12.45 19.64
N HIS A 117 24.69 -12.66 20.95
CA HIS A 117 25.90 -12.59 21.76
C HIS A 117 26.87 -13.62 21.19
N PRO A 118 28.13 -13.27 20.88
CA PRO A 118 29.09 -14.20 20.29
C PRO A 118 29.58 -15.33 21.23
N ASP A 119 29.03 -15.48 22.43
CA ASP A 119 29.61 -16.34 23.49
C ASP A 119 28.93 -17.70 23.69
N ASP A 120 28.23 -18.23 22.69
CA ASP A 120 27.60 -19.57 22.76
C ASP A 120 28.30 -20.57 21.83
N LYS A 121 29.64 -20.66 21.96
CA LYS A 121 30.48 -21.67 21.30
C LYS A 121 31.54 -22.30 22.21
N THR A 122 31.35 -22.26 23.52
CA THR A 122 32.21 -22.99 24.46
C THR A 122 31.43 -23.34 25.71
N GLN A 123 30.73 -24.45 25.66
CA GLN A 123 30.59 -25.40 26.78
C GLN A 123 30.29 -26.79 26.21
#